data_AF-A0AB74C3J4-F1
#
_entry.id   AF-A0AB74C3J4-F1
#
_cell.length_a   1.000
_cell.length_b   1.000
_cell.length_c   1.000
_cell.angle_alpha   90.00
_cell.angle_beta   90.00
_cell.angle_gamma   90.00
#
_symmetry.space_group_name_H-M   'P 1'
#
loop_
_entity.id
_entity.type
_entity.pdbx_description
1 polymer ?
#
loop_
_entity_poly.entity_id
_entity_poly.type
_entity_poly.pdbx_seq_one_letter_code
_entity_poly.pdbx_strand_id
1 'polypeptide(L)'
;MLPWHLFCMLLLFTRHVFSAEDPEKPLQDIVTWDEYSILVRGERILFFSGEFHPFRLPSPGLWLDVFQKIRALGYSGVSFYLMWGLLEGEPGHVRTEGVFALDGFFNAASQAGIYLLARPGPYINAEVSGGGFPSWVQRIEGSVRTTDPTFLNATKNYISTIGEIISKVQITNGGPVILFQLENEYSICEGAPSHEELNFCLEKDYMAAIEQQFRDAEIVVPFVNNDAVALGDWAPGTGQGAIDIYGFDNYPFGWGNGYASPENWTQITDPLTQYNFSQHQSMSPGTPFSIIEFQGGAPDPWGGTGADVCAEMVSNIFARVFYKINYDFRITIFNLYMMLGGTNWGNLGYSSGYTSYDVGAAIIEDRQITREKYSEIKLEAQFLQVSPAYITSKPHSPCSGCYTNASALMTTRLQGESTNFYIIRHSNYIVTQSTSYEWRANTSQGSITVPQPGGSSTLHGRDSKFHVTDYDLGGINLIYPTAETFTWRRHGSKSVLVLYGGEDETHEFAVDSNLGNATTIEGSNVRLGKRGATFVVQWDVIHSR
;
A
#
# COMPACT_ATOMS: atom_id res chain seq x y z
N MET A 1 12.35 63.43 -5.25
CA MET A 1 13.29 63.28 -4.12
C MET A 1 12.51 62.71 -2.94
N LEU A 2 12.59 61.40 -2.74
CA LEU A 2 11.99 60.68 -1.61
C LEU A 2 12.94 60.72 -0.39
N PRO A 3 12.44 60.84 0.84
CA PRO A 3 13.23 60.56 2.03
C PRO A 3 12.95 59.13 2.55
N TRP A 4 13.93 58.26 2.30
CA TRP A 4 14.60 57.34 3.23
C TRP A 4 13.82 56.68 4.38
N HIS A 5 13.84 55.34 4.30
CA HIS A 5 13.42 54.34 5.27
C HIS A 5 14.25 54.33 6.56
N LEU A 6 13.58 54.10 7.69
CA LEU A 6 14.15 53.44 8.86
C LEU A 6 13.05 52.56 9.47
N PHE A 7 13.10 51.24 9.24
CA PHE A 7 12.28 50.28 9.96
C PHE A 7 13.22 49.46 10.86
N CYS A 8 13.10 49.66 12.17
CA CYS A 8 13.73 48.83 13.18
C CYS A 8 13.13 47.42 13.12
N MET A 9 13.95 46.42 12.84
CA MET A 9 13.59 45.01 12.95
C MET A 9 13.86 44.57 14.40
N LEU A 10 12.80 44.46 15.20
CA LEU A 10 12.88 43.88 16.54
C LEU A 10 12.81 42.34 16.39
N LEU A 11 13.95 41.66 16.53
CA LEU A 11 14.02 40.21 16.66
C LEU A 11 13.55 39.82 18.06
N LEU A 12 12.27 39.42 18.17
CA LEU A 12 11.73 38.76 19.36
C LEU A 12 12.03 37.26 19.27
N PHE A 13 13.04 36.81 20.02
CA PHE A 13 13.18 35.40 20.37
C PHE A 13 12.12 35.05 21.43
N THR A 14 10.93 34.64 20.99
CA THR A 14 9.98 33.96 21.86
C THR A 14 10.36 32.48 21.95
N ARG A 15 11.05 32.12 23.03
CA ARG A 15 11.09 30.73 23.53
C ARG A 15 9.64 30.27 23.69
N HIS A 16 9.19 29.38 22.81
CA HIS A 16 7.92 28.70 22.98
C HIS A 16 8.11 27.72 24.14
N VAL A 17 7.44 28.03 25.25
CA VAL A 17 7.17 27.03 26.28
C VAL A 17 6.12 26.13 25.68
N PHE A 18 6.50 24.92 25.27
CA PHE A 18 5.57 23.89 24.82
C PHE A 18 4.59 23.60 25.97
N SER A 19 3.36 24.09 25.83
CA SER A 19 2.22 23.51 26.53
C SER A 19 2.03 22.12 25.94
N ALA A 20 1.73 21.11 26.76
CA ALA A 20 1.38 19.78 26.29
C ALA A 20 0.27 19.92 25.23
N GLU A 21 0.64 19.69 23.97
CA GLU A 21 -0.30 19.66 22.85
C GLU A 21 -1.24 18.49 23.06
N ASP A 22 -2.48 18.68 22.62
CA ASP A 22 -3.47 17.61 22.56
C ASP A 22 -2.88 16.48 21.69
N PRO A 23 -2.56 15.30 22.26
CA PRO A 23 -1.84 14.25 21.54
C PRO A 23 -2.61 13.72 20.33
N GLU A 24 -3.90 14.08 20.18
CA GLU A 24 -4.72 13.72 19.02
C GLU A 24 -4.65 14.73 17.86
N LYS A 25 -3.92 15.86 17.98
CA LYS A 25 -3.84 16.87 16.92
C LYS A 25 -2.56 16.76 16.10
N PRO A 26 -2.66 16.77 14.75
CA PRO A 26 -1.49 16.84 13.88
C PRO A 26 -0.61 18.06 14.21
N LEU A 27 0.71 17.88 14.22
CA LEU A 27 1.70 18.97 14.43
C LEU A 27 1.78 19.97 13.27
N GLN A 28 1.06 19.71 12.19
CA GLN A 28 1.03 20.48 10.94
C GLN A 28 -0.29 20.19 10.20
N ASP A 29 -0.70 21.06 9.27
CA ASP A 29 -1.98 20.99 8.55
C ASP A 29 -1.86 20.55 7.08
N ILE A 30 -0.68 20.08 6.66
CA ILE A 30 -0.38 19.69 5.28
C ILE A 30 -0.66 18.20 5.05
N VAL A 31 -0.35 17.34 6.01
CA VAL A 31 -0.72 15.92 6.00
C VAL A 31 -1.56 15.65 7.23
N THR A 32 -2.85 15.47 7.01
CA THR A 32 -3.83 15.11 8.06
C THR A 32 -4.49 13.79 7.69
N TRP A 33 -5.36 13.27 8.54
CA TRP A 33 -6.07 12.02 8.29
C TRP A 33 -7.41 12.01 9.00
N ASP A 34 -8.25 11.04 8.62
CA ASP A 34 -9.47 10.67 9.30
C ASP A 34 -9.73 9.16 9.09
N GLU A 35 -10.93 8.67 9.43
CA GLU A 35 -11.31 7.26 9.35
C GLU A 35 -11.30 6.67 7.92
N TYR A 36 -11.16 7.53 6.89
CA TYR A 36 -11.23 7.13 5.49
C TYR A 36 -9.84 7.06 4.84
N SER A 37 -9.03 8.09 5.00
CA SER A 37 -7.78 8.26 4.25
C SER A 37 -6.88 9.34 4.85
N ILE A 38 -5.62 9.37 4.45
CA ILE A 38 -4.81 10.59 4.60
C ILE A 38 -5.27 11.68 3.63
N LEU A 39 -5.16 12.93 4.07
CA LEU A 39 -5.35 14.12 3.27
C LEU A 39 -4.01 14.80 3.09
N VAL A 40 -3.62 15.06 1.84
CA VAL A 40 -2.42 15.84 1.51
C VAL A 40 -2.89 17.17 0.94
N ARG A 41 -2.57 18.27 1.64
CA ARG A 41 -3.02 19.64 1.33
C ARG A 41 -4.55 19.73 1.23
N GLY A 42 -5.26 18.99 2.09
CA GLY A 42 -6.72 18.94 2.12
C GLY A 42 -7.36 18.03 1.06
N GLU A 43 -6.58 17.36 0.22
CA GLU A 43 -7.09 16.39 -0.76
C GLU A 43 -6.89 14.96 -0.26
N ARG A 44 -7.97 14.17 -0.25
CA ARG A 44 -7.90 12.74 0.07
C ARG A 44 -7.08 12.01 -0.99
N ILE A 45 -6.13 11.19 -0.57
CA ILE A 45 -5.36 10.36 -1.50
C ILE A 45 -5.44 8.88 -1.12
N LEU A 46 -5.35 8.03 -2.13
CA LEU A 46 -4.92 6.65 -1.95
C LEU A 46 -3.40 6.64 -1.90
N PHE A 47 -2.83 6.33 -0.74
CA PHE A 47 -1.40 6.13 -0.58
C PHE A 47 -1.04 4.68 -0.92
N PHE A 48 -1.09 4.38 -2.22
CA PHE A 48 -0.57 3.13 -2.75
C PHE A 48 0.92 3.29 -3.00
N SER A 49 1.69 2.47 -2.29
CA SER A 49 3.13 2.56 -2.16
C SER A 49 3.80 1.26 -2.55
N GLY A 50 5.01 1.37 -3.11
CA GLY A 50 5.88 0.22 -3.34
C GLY A 50 7.17 0.37 -2.55
N GLU A 51 7.60 -0.70 -1.87
CA GLU A 51 8.87 -0.64 -1.14
C GLU A 51 10.05 -0.62 -2.11
N PHE A 52 10.97 0.32 -1.90
CA PHE A 52 12.23 0.42 -2.61
C PHE A 52 13.37 0.93 -1.71
N HIS A 53 14.42 0.13 -1.54
CA HIS A 53 15.56 0.49 -0.68
C HIS A 53 16.69 1.18 -1.48
N PRO A 54 16.99 2.46 -1.23
CA PRO A 54 18.04 3.17 -1.96
C PRO A 54 19.42 2.49 -1.81
N PHE A 55 19.70 1.91 -0.64
CA PHE A 55 20.97 1.23 -0.38
C PHE A 55 21.15 -0.08 -1.17
N ARG A 56 20.08 -0.69 -1.69
CA ARG A 56 20.14 -1.88 -2.56
C ARG A 56 20.32 -1.55 -4.05
N LEU A 57 20.28 -0.26 -4.41
CA LEU A 57 20.61 0.25 -5.73
C LEU A 57 21.60 1.43 -5.60
N PRO A 58 22.91 1.17 -5.41
CA PRO A 58 23.94 2.19 -5.15
C PRO A 58 24.34 2.95 -6.43
N SER A 59 23.36 3.29 -7.25
CA SER A 59 23.50 4.08 -8.48
C SER A 59 22.44 5.20 -8.44
N PRO A 60 22.76 6.35 -7.83
CA PRO A 60 21.81 7.45 -7.63
C PRO A 60 21.09 7.90 -8.91
N GLY A 61 21.77 7.84 -10.06
CA GLY A 61 21.20 8.18 -11.36
C GLY A 61 20.07 7.24 -11.84
N LEU A 62 19.90 6.08 -11.21
CA LEU A 62 18.86 5.10 -11.56
C LEU A 62 17.63 5.16 -10.64
N TRP A 63 17.65 5.95 -9.56
CA TRP A 63 16.49 6.05 -8.67
C TRP A 63 15.26 6.64 -9.38
N LEU A 64 15.45 7.61 -10.28
CA LEU A 64 14.36 8.19 -11.07
C LEU A 64 13.68 7.15 -11.98
N ASP A 65 14.43 6.21 -12.57
CA ASP A 65 13.88 5.12 -13.38
C ASP A 65 12.91 4.25 -12.57
N VAL A 66 13.29 3.92 -11.33
CA VAL A 66 12.44 3.13 -10.41
C VAL A 66 11.18 3.91 -10.06
N PHE A 67 11.30 5.17 -9.66
CA PHE A 67 10.13 6.01 -9.33
C PHE A 67 9.19 6.20 -10.53
N GLN A 68 9.70 6.33 -11.75
CA GLN A 68 8.88 6.43 -12.96
C GLN A 68 8.08 5.14 -13.22
N LYS A 69 8.67 3.96 -12.98
CA LYS A 69 7.97 2.68 -13.07
C LYS A 69 6.86 2.58 -12.02
N ILE A 70 7.16 2.91 -10.76
CA ILE A 70 6.16 2.91 -9.69
C ILE A 70 5.02 3.89 -10.00
N ARG A 71 5.34 5.11 -10.46
CA ARG A 71 4.34 6.09 -10.88
C ARG A 71 3.46 5.58 -12.03
N ALA A 72 4.04 4.85 -12.99
CA ALA A 72 3.30 4.29 -14.13
C ALA A 72 2.31 3.18 -13.74
N LEU A 73 2.48 2.52 -12.59
CA LEU A 73 1.45 1.64 -12.03
C LEU A 73 0.19 2.40 -11.63
N GLY A 74 0.32 3.69 -11.30
CA GLY A 74 -0.73 4.48 -10.65
C GLY A 74 -0.49 4.64 -9.15
N TYR A 75 0.67 4.25 -8.65
CA TYR A 75 1.03 4.42 -7.25
C TYR A 75 1.41 5.89 -6.98
N SER A 76 1.15 6.34 -5.76
CA SER A 76 1.40 7.70 -5.29
C SER A 76 2.55 7.78 -4.30
N GLY A 77 2.95 6.64 -3.72
CA GLY A 77 3.96 6.53 -2.68
C GLY A 77 5.11 5.59 -3.03
N VAL A 78 6.22 5.79 -2.33
CA VAL A 78 7.28 4.79 -2.12
C VAL A 78 7.61 4.77 -0.64
N SER A 79 7.75 3.57 -0.10
CA SER A 79 8.26 3.34 1.24
C SER A 79 9.71 2.88 1.14
N PHE A 80 10.56 3.34 2.07
CA PHE A 80 11.98 3.02 2.02
C PHE A 80 12.61 2.87 3.40
N TYR A 81 13.42 1.82 3.55
CA TYR A 81 14.36 1.68 4.65
C TYR A 81 15.66 2.46 4.44
N LEU A 82 16.28 2.84 5.57
CA LEU A 82 17.71 3.20 5.65
C LEU A 82 18.46 2.22 6.55
N MET A 83 19.64 1.80 6.14
CA MET A 83 20.43 0.80 6.87
C MET A 83 21.47 1.49 7.75
N TRP A 84 21.19 1.58 9.06
CA TRP A 84 22.10 2.19 10.04
C TRP A 84 23.52 1.61 9.98
N GLY A 85 23.67 0.30 9.91
CA GLY A 85 24.97 -0.40 9.83
C GLY A 85 25.82 -0.05 8.62
N LEU A 86 25.20 0.42 7.54
CA LEU A 86 25.88 0.88 6.34
C LEU A 86 26.30 2.36 6.46
N LEU A 87 25.46 3.16 7.12
CA LEU A 87 25.63 4.60 7.26
C LEU A 87 26.60 4.94 8.41
N GLU A 88 26.58 4.22 9.52
CA GLU A 88 27.45 4.43 10.68
C GLU A 88 28.32 3.20 10.98
N GLY A 89 29.11 2.78 9.99
CA GLY A 89 30.06 1.67 10.17
C GLY A 89 31.14 1.94 11.22
N GLU A 90 31.47 3.21 11.44
CA GLU A 90 32.33 3.70 12.54
C GLU A 90 31.44 4.47 13.54
N PRO A 91 31.41 4.08 14.83
CA PRO A 91 30.56 4.75 15.83
C PRO A 91 30.87 6.24 15.91
N GLY A 92 29.85 7.09 15.83
CA GLY A 92 29.99 8.54 15.83
C GLY A 92 30.14 9.17 14.45
N HIS A 93 30.27 8.39 13.38
CA HIS A 93 30.47 8.90 12.02
C HIS A 93 29.43 8.36 11.02
N VAL A 94 28.33 9.09 10.89
CA VAL A 94 27.26 8.80 9.92
C VAL A 94 27.66 9.34 8.54
N ARG A 95 27.73 8.46 7.54
CA ARG A 95 28.07 8.76 6.15
C ARG A 95 26.83 9.15 5.37
N THR A 96 26.87 10.31 4.73
CA THR A 96 25.74 10.88 3.98
C THR A 96 26.17 11.39 2.61
N GLU A 97 27.33 10.93 2.12
CA GLU A 97 27.94 11.35 0.86
C GLU A 97 27.99 10.20 -0.17
N GLY A 98 28.27 10.56 -1.43
CA GLY A 98 28.47 9.59 -2.51
C GLY A 98 27.22 8.76 -2.78
N VAL A 99 27.36 7.43 -2.78
CA VAL A 99 26.23 6.51 -3.01
C VAL A 99 25.25 6.46 -1.83
N PHE A 100 25.59 7.06 -0.69
CA PHE A 100 24.75 7.18 0.50
C PHE A 100 24.06 8.56 0.60
N ALA A 101 24.32 9.47 -0.34
CA ALA A 101 23.68 10.77 -0.37
C ALA A 101 22.21 10.67 -0.80
N LEU A 102 21.29 10.97 0.12
CA LEU A 102 19.85 10.82 -0.10
C LEU A 102 19.21 11.97 -0.87
N ASP A 103 19.90 13.11 -1.03
CA ASP A 103 19.39 14.26 -1.79
C ASP A 103 18.96 13.86 -3.22
N GLY A 104 19.74 12.99 -3.86
CA GLY A 104 19.40 12.45 -5.19
C GLY A 104 18.14 11.60 -5.18
N PHE A 105 17.88 10.87 -4.10
CA PHE A 105 16.72 9.99 -3.94
C PHE A 105 15.46 10.82 -3.75
N PHE A 106 15.50 11.80 -2.85
CA PHE A 106 14.38 12.71 -2.59
C PHE A 106 14.06 13.56 -3.83
N ASN A 107 15.07 14.09 -4.51
CA ASN A 107 14.88 14.84 -5.75
C ASN A 107 14.25 13.97 -6.86
N ALA A 108 14.65 12.69 -6.97
CA ALA A 108 14.07 11.77 -7.93
C ALA A 108 12.59 11.47 -7.62
N ALA A 109 12.23 11.30 -6.34
CA ALA A 109 10.84 11.15 -5.91
C ALA A 109 10.00 12.39 -6.28
N SER A 110 10.48 13.59 -5.97
CA SER A 110 9.82 14.85 -6.34
C SER A 110 9.66 15.00 -7.85
N GLN A 111 10.68 14.66 -8.66
CA GLN A 111 10.61 14.71 -10.12
C GLN A 111 9.57 13.74 -10.70
N ALA A 112 9.43 12.55 -10.12
CA ALA A 112 8.43 11.57 -10.55
C ALA A 112 7.01 11.89 -10.03
N GLY A 113 6.86 12.85 -9.11
CA GLY A 113 5.59 13.12 -8.43
C GLY A 113 5.18 11.98 -7.49
N ILE A 114 6.15 11.43 -6.77
CA ILE A 114 5.98 10.35 -5.78
C ILE A 114 6.21 10.91 -4.37
N TYR A 115 5.28 10.62 -3.46
CA TYR A 115 5.45 10.87 -2.04
C TYR A 115 6.24 9.74 -1.37
N LEU A 116 6.80 10.01 -0.18
CA LEU A 116 7.60 9.04 0.55
C LEU A 116 7.06 8.75 1.95
N LEU A 117 7.08 7.47 2.31
CA LEU A 117 7.07 6.96 3.68
C LEU A 117 8.51 6.65 4.08
N ALA A 118 9.07 7.43 5.01
CA ALA A 118 10.43 7.22 5.49
C ALA A 118 10.47 6.22 6.64
N ARG A 119 11.30 5.19 6.54
CA ARG A 119 11.43 4.13 7.57
C ARG A 119 12.89 3.99 7.98
N PRO A 120 13.45 4.88 8.80
CA PRO A 120 14.89 4.85 9.08
C PRO A 120 15.30 3.87 10.19
N GLY A 121 14.36 3.18 10.85
CA GLY A 121 14.64 2.27 11.95
C GLY A 121 14.65 2.97 13.32
N PRO A 122 15.61 2.66 14.24
CA PRO A 122 16.98 2.18 13.96
C PRO A 122 17.13 0.69 13.62
N TYR A 123 16.19 -0.14 14.06
CA TYR A 123 16.06 -1.53 13.61
C TYR A 123 15.10 -1.58 12.42
N ILE A 124 15.45 -2.32 11.37
CA ILE A 124 14.66 -2.40 10.14
C ILE A 124 14.36 -3.82 9.69
N ASN A 125 14.96 -4.84 10.33
CA ASN A 125 14.95 -6.22 9.84
C ASN A 125 15.47 -6.33 8.38
N ALA A 126 14.57 -6.26 7.40
CA ALA A 126 14.80 -6.10 5.96
C ALA A 126 15.75 -7.11 5.29
N GLU A 127 16.01 -8.25 5.93
CA GLU A 127 16.98 -9.27 5.51
C GLU A 127 18.39 -8.70 5.27
N VAL A 128 18.77 -7.67 6.02
CA VAL A 128 20.11 -7.08 6.01
C VAL A 128 20.91 -7.50 7.23
N SER A 129 22.23 -7.40 7.14
CA SER A 129 23.14 -7.77 8.23
C SER A 129 22.77 -7.02 9.51
N GLY A 130 22.68 -7.77 10.63
CA GLY A 130 22.29 -7.24 11.94
C GLY A 130 20.87 -6.68 12.02
N GLY A 131 20.00 -6.95 11.03
CA GLY A 131 18.67 -6.34 10.94
C GLY A 131 18.71 -4.82 10.79
N GLY A 132 19.82 -4.30 10.26
CA GLY A 132 20.09 -2.87 10.15
C GLY A 132 21.12 -2.36 11.15
N PHE A 133 21.40 -3.07 12.25
CA PHE A 133 22.36 -2.61 13.23
C PHE A 133 23.82 -2.68 12.74
N PRO A 134 24.65 -1.66 13.02
CA PRO A 134 26.09 -1.77 12.88
C PRO A 134 26.65 -2.90 13.74
N SER A 135 27.70 -3.57 13.27
CA SER A 135 28.34 -4.69 14.01
C SER A 135 28.86 -4.28 15.38
N TRP A 136 29.17 -3.00 15.58
CA TRP A 136 29.62 -2.49 16.86
C TRP A 136 28.53 -2.42 17.92
N VAL A 137 27.25 -2.46 17.54
CA VAL A 137 26.12 -2.58 18.48
C VAL A 137 26.23 -3.89 19.27
N GLN A 138 26.82 -4.96 18.71
CA GLN A 138 27.07 -6.21 19.45
C GLN A 138 28.02 -6.06 20.64
N ARG A 139 28.72 -4.93 20.76
CA ARG A 139 29.65 -4.64 21.86
C ARG A 139 29.03 -3.79 22.97
N ILE A 140 27.78 -3.35 22.83
CA ILE A 140 27.08 -2.71 23.95
C ILE A 140 26.68 -3.78 24.96
N GLU A 141 26.68 -3.43 26.24
CA GLU A 141 26.33 -4.38 27.31
C GLU A 141 24.81 -4.50 27.50
N GLY A 142 24.06 -3.47 27.11
CA GLY A 142 22.61 -3.40 27.26
C GLY A 142 21.82 -4.16 26.21
N SER A 143 20.56 -4.45 26.54
CA SER A 143 19.62 -5.06 25.60
C SER A 143 19.28 -4.08 24.46
N VAL A 144 19.27 -4.58 23.24
CA VAL A 144 18.81 -3.80 22.07
C VAL A 144 17.29 -3.75 22.01
N ARG A 145 16.73 -2.70 21.41
CA ARG A 145 15.28 -2.47 21.28
C ARG A 145 14.53 -2.43 22.61
N THR A 146 15.18 -1.88 23.64
CA THR A 146 14.61 -1.64 24.98
C THR A 146 14.97 -0.24 25.48
N THR A 147 14.51 0.10 26.68
CA THR A 147 14.87 1.33 27.40
C THR A 147 16.31 1.37 27.93
N ASP A 148 17.15 0.38 27.62
CA ASP A 148 18.53 0.37 28.10
C ASP A 148 19.28 1.65 27.66
N PRO A 149 19.84 2.44 28.60
CA PRO A 149 20.50 3.69 28.26
C PRO A 149 21.70 3.53 27.32
N THR A 150 22.38 2.38 27.34
CA THR A 150 23.51 2.13 26.43
C THR A 150 23.04 1.97 24.99
N PHE A 151 21.90 1.30 24.77
CA PHE A 151 21.28 1.19 23.45
C PHE A 151 20.69 2.53 22.99
N LEU A 152 19.88 3.18 23.82
CA LEU A 152 19.29 4.49 23.48
C LEU A 152 20.36 5.55 23.19
N ASN A 153 21.50 5.53 23.89
CA ASN A 153 22.60 6.44 23.57
C ASN A 153 23.33 6.07 22.27
N ALA A 154 23.41 4.79 21.93
CA ALA A 154 24.01 4.33 20.69
C ALA A 154 23.22 4.80 19.45
N THR A 155 21.89 4.89 19.53
CA THR A 155 21.04 5.29 18.40
C THR A 155 21.06 6.80 18.12
N LYS A 156 21.41 7.63 19.12
CA LYS A 156 21.27 9.10 19.05
C LYS A 156 21.96 9.75 17.85
N ASN A 157 23.21 9.37 17.57
CA ASN A 157 23.98 10.01 16.51
C ASN A 157 23.39 9.72 15.12
N TYR A 158 23.02 8.47 14.89
CA TYR A 158 22.31 8.05 13.69
C TYR A 158 20.94 8.73 13.55
N ILE A 159 20.10 8.65 14.59
CA ILE A 159 18.75 9.23 14.55
C ILE A 159 18.81 10.74 14.33
N SER A 160 19.63 11.48 15.07
CA SER A 160 19.73 12.94 14.90
C SER A 160 20.20 13.31 13.49
N THR A 161 21.25 12.65 12.97
CA THR A 161 21.77 12.96 11.64
C THR A 161 20.76 12.66 10.53
N ILE A 162 20.12 11.50 10.57
CA ILE A 162 19.14 11.09 9.55
C ILE A 162 17.83 11.86 9.70
N GLY A 163 17.40 12.11 10.94
CA GLY A 163 16.25 12.96 11.26
C GLY A 163 16.42 14.37 10.69
N GLU A 164 17.58 15.00 10.88
CA GLU A 164 17.88 16.33 10.31
C GLU A 164 17.89 16.35 8.76
N ILE A 165 18.27 15.24 8.12
CA ILE A 165 18.21 15.13 6.65
C ILE A 165 16.77 15.01 6.20
N ILE A 166 16.00 14.10 6.82
CA ILE A 166 14.60 13.86 6.47
C ILE A 166 13.75 15.09 6.79
N SER A 167 14.04 15.82 7.88
CA SER A 167 13.26 16.97 8.30
C SER A 167 13.20 18.06 7.23
N LYS A 168 14.31 18.28 6.52
CA LYS A 168 14.45 19.23 5.40
C LYS A 168 13.65 18.84 4.15
N VAL A 169 13.31 17.56 3.99
CA VAL A 169 12.58 17.03 2.82
C VAL A 169 11.17 16.52 3.16
N GLN A 170 10.67 16.86 4.35
CA GLN A 170 9.24 16.78 4.65
C GLN A 170 8.44 17.67 3.71
N ILE A 171 7.20 17.28 3.44
CA ILE A 171 6.27 18.06 2.62
C ILE A 171 5.97 19.46 3.18
N THR A 172 6.13 19.63 4.51
CA THR A 172 6.08 20.93 5.19
C THR A 172 7.19 21.88 4.74
N ASN A 173 8.33 21.34 4.29
CA ASN A 173 9.46 22.05 3.72
C ASN A 173 9.54 21.93 2.18
N GLY A 174 8.46 21.47 1.54
CA GLY A 174 8.36 21.35 0.09
C GLY A 174 8.96 20.06 -0.50
N GLY A 175 9.39 19.12 0.34
CA GLY A 175 9.90 17.82 -0.11
C GLY A 175 8.82 16.73 -0.24
N PRO A 176 9.21 15.49 -0.57
CA PRO A 176 8.27 14.40 -0.86
C PRO A 176 7.84 13.58 0.37
N VAL A 177 8.48 13.72 1.54
CA VAL A 177 8.17 12.88 2.71
C VAL A 177 6.86 13.31 3.36
N ILE A 178 5.88 12.40 3.44
CA ILE A 178 4.54 12.66 3.98
C ILE A 178 4.18 11.80 5.19
N LEU A 179 4.87 10.67 5.40
CA LEU A 179 4.69 9.77 6.53
C LEU A 179 6.06 9.32 7.02
N PHE A 180 6.14 8.93 8.29
CA PHE A 180 7.37 8.48 8.91
C PHE A 180 7.12 7.28 9.82
N GLN A 181 7.85 6.19 9.64
CA GLN A 181 7.73 5.01 10.50
C GLN A 181 8.72 5.08 11.67
N LEU A 182 8.23 4.83 12.88
CA LEU A 182 9.07 4.58 14.04
C LEU A 182 9.30 3.09 14.20
N GLU A 183 10.55 2.68 14.43
CA GLU A 183 10.89 1.26 14.62
C GLU A 183 10.50 0.39 13.41
N ASN A 184 10.50 -0.93 13.58
CA ASN A 184 10.01 -1.92 12.63
C ASN A 184 9.47 -3.15 13.38
N GLU A 185 8.20 -3.49 13.18
CA GLU A 185 7.58 -4.72 13.72
C GLU A 185 7.88 -4.91 15.22
N TYR A 186 7.74 -3.84 16.01
CA TYR A 186 7.88 -3.90 17.46
C TYR A 186 6.61 -4.48 18.08
N SER A 187 6.30 -5.75 17.79
CA SER A 187 4.95 -6.32 17.95
C SER A 187 4.90 -7.62 18.75
N ILE A 188 5.88 -8.50 18.55
CA ILE A 188 5.86 -9.84 19.15
C ILE A 188 7.16 -10.14 19.88
N CYS A 189 7.01 -10.83 21.00
CA CYS A 189 8.08 -11.19 21.91
C CYS A 189 8.46 -12.66 21.74
N GLU A 190 9.75 -12.92 21.63
CA GLU A 190 10.26 -14.28 21.64
C GLU A 190 9.93 -14.97 22.97
N GLY A 191 9.50 -16.23 22.89
CA GLY A 191 9.15 -17.02 24.08
C GLY A 191 7.80 -16.70 24.71
N ALA A 192 6.90 -16.01 23.98
CA ALA A 192 5.54 -15.75 24.43
C ALA A 192 4.85 -17.04 24.94
N PRO A 193 4.30 -17.04 26.18
CA PRO A 193 3.73 -18.23 26.79
C PRO A 193 2.40 -18.67 26.17
N SER A 194 1.71 -17.75 25.49
CA SER A 194 0.42 -17.94 24.84
C SER A 194 0.24 -16.95 23.68
N HIS A 195 -0.80 -17.15 22.86
CA HIS A 195 -1.12 -16.22 21.77
C HIS A 195 -1.67 -14.89 22.31
N GLU A 196 -2.27 -14.91 23.50
CA GLU A 196 -2.81 -13.74 24.19
C GLU A 196 -1.70 -12.88 24.84
N GLU A 197 -0.49 -13.42 24.98
CA GLU A 197 0.65 -12.78 25.63
C GLU A 197 1.81 -12.53 24.65
N LEU A 198 1.51 -12.38 23.35
CA LEU A 198 2.53 -12.16 22.32
C LEU A 198 3.36 -10.88 22.54
N ASN A 199 2.83 -9.89 23.27
CA ASN A 199 3.41 -8.56 23.44
C ASN A 199 4.00 -8.31 24.85
N PHE A 200 4.18 -9.34 25.67
CA PHE A 200 4.52 -9.20 27.10
C PHE A 200 5.83 -8.44 27.42
N CYS A 201 6.74 -8.36 26.45
CA CYS A 201 8.06 -7.74 26.55
C CYS A 201 8.12 -6.34 25.92
N LEU A 202 7.04 -5.84 25.30
CA LEU A 202 7.04 -4.55 24.64
C LEU A 202 7.09 -3.42 25.67
N GLU A 203 8.01 -2.47 25.46
CA GLU A 203 8.24 -1.35 26.36
C GLU A 203 7.71 -0.04 25.75
N LYS A 204 6.61 0.49 26.31
CA LYS A 204 6.04 1.78 25.88
C LYS A 204 7.01 2.95 26.02
N ASP A 205 7.83 2.92 27.07
CA ASP A 205 8.88 3.91 27.30
C ASP A 205 9.98 3.87 26.22
N TYR A 206 10.25 2.71 25.63
CA TYR A 206 11.19 2.59 24.52
C TYR A 206 10.65 3.26 23.26
N MET A 207 9.40 2.95 22.86
CA MET A 207 8.77 3.57 21.70
C MET A 207 8.69 5.10 21.87
N ALA A 208 8.31 5.60 23.04
CA ALA A 208 8.31 7.03 23.33
C ALA A 208 9.71 7.66 23.29
N ALA A 209 10.75 6.93 23.70
CA ALA A 209 12.13 7.42 23.60
C ALA A 209 12.62 7.52 22.14
N ILE A 210 12.20 6.60 21.27
CA ILE A 210 12.50 6.66 19.83
C ILE A 210 11.71 7.80 19.17
N GLU A 211 10.43 7.93 19.49
CA GLU A 211 9.59 9.05 19.06
C GLU A 211 10.26 10.39 19.40
N GLN A 212 10.65 10.58 20.67
CA GLN A 212 11.26 11.82 21.13
C GLN A 212 12.56 12.14 20.38
N GLN A 213 13.40 11.14 20.09
CA GLN A 213 14.64 11.38 19.33
C GLN A 213 14.36 11.91 17.91
N PHE A 214 13.30 11.45 17.24
CA PHE A 214 12.92 11.97 15.93
C PHE A 214 12.17 13.30 16.01
N ARG A 215 11.35 13.53 17.04
CA ARG A 215 10.73 14.84 17.31
C ARG A 215 11.79 15.91 17.61
N ASP A 216 12.84 15.58 18.36
CA ASP A 216 13.99 16.44 18.61
C ASP A 216 14.75 16.80 17.32
N ALA A 217 14.67 15.95 16.29
CA ALA A 217 15.21 16.18 14.96
C ALA A 217 14.23 16.88 14.00
N GLU A 218 13.15 17.47 14.53
CA GLU A 218 12.14 18.27 13.80
C GLU A 218 11.29 17.46 12.80
N ILE A 219 11.05 16.16 13.06
CA ILE A 219 10.05 15.39 12.32
C ILE A 219 8.64 15.74 12.80
N VAL A 220 7.82 16.28 11.91
CA VAL A 220 6.47 16.80 12.17
C VAL A 220 5.37 16.13 11.33
N VAL A 221 5.73 15.36 10.29
CA VAL A 221 4.77 14.52 9.56
C VAL A 221 4.22 13.40 10.47
N PRO A 222 3.06 12.82 10.14
CA PRO A 222 2.43 11.80 10.98
C PRO A 222 3.29 10.54 11.09
N PHE A 223 3.34 9.98 12.30
CA PHE A 223 3.98 8.72 12.59
C PHE A 223 3.07 7.52 12.30
N VAL A 224 3.66 6.50 11.67
CA VAL A 224 3.03 5.20 11.46
C VAL A 224 3.86 4.10 12.14
N ASN A 225 3.21 3.02 12.55
CA ASN A 225 3.88 1.77 12.89
C ASN A 225 3.60 0.71 11.81
N ASN A 226 4.26 -0.43 11.91
CA ASN A 226 3.98 -1.60 11.08
C ASN A 226 3.97 -2.86 11.97
N ASP A 227 2.86 -3.11 12.67
CA ASP A 227 2.79 -4.30 13.52
C ASP A 227 2.82 -5.60 12.69
N ALA A 228 3.69 -6.56 13.06
CA ALA A 228 3.79 -7.85 12.37
C ALA A 228 2.48 -8.67 12.40
N VAL A 229 1.63 -8.42 13.41
CA VAL A 229 0.31 -9.00 13.58
C VAL A 229 -0.62 -7.89 14.05
N ALA A 230 -1.87 -7.85 13.55
CA ALA A 230 -2.82 -6.78 13.86
C ALA A 230 -3.34 -6.81 15.33
N LEU A 231 -2.48 -6.53 16.31
CA LEU A 231 -2.77 -6.57 17.75
C LEU A 231 -3.21 -5.21 18.32
N GLY A 232 -2.88 -4.11 17.65
CA GLY A 232 -3.27 -2.76 18.09
C GLY A 232 -2.38 -2.17 19.17
N ASP A 233 -1.14 -2.69 19.36
CA ASP A 233 -0.27 -2.34 20.49
C ASP A 233 0.05 -0.84 20.54
N TRP A 234 0.23 -0.25 19.35
CA TRP A 234 0.63 1.15 19.18
C TRP A 234 -0.48 2.04 18.67
N ALA A 235 -1.71 1.55 18.57
CA ALA A 235 -2.83 2.32 18.03
C ALA A 235 -3.09 3.61 18.83
N PRO A 236 -3.65 4.68 18.20
CA PRO A 236 -4.05 5.88 18.91
C PRO A 236 -4.92 5.57 20.13
N GLY A 237 -4.60 6.18 21.26
CA GLY A 237 -5.30 5.96 22.53
C GLY A 237 -4.70 4.84 23.41
N THR A 238 -3.68 4.10 22.97
CA THR A 238 -2.98 3.12 23.83
C THR A 238 -2.03 3.76 24.84
N GLY A 239 -1.86 5.09 24.80
CA GLY A 239 -1.09 5.87 25.75
C GLY A 239 0.32 6.19 25.23
N GLN A 240 1.31 6.14 26.11
CA GLN A 240 2.69 6.45 25.76
C GLN A 240 3.22 5.51 24.68
N GLY A 241 3.91 6.07 23.68
CA GLY A 241 4.45 5.34 22.52
C GLY A 241 3.41 5.03 21.43
N ALA A 242 2.16 5.46 21.58
CA ALA A 242 1.16 5.36 20.52
C ALA A 242 1.57 6.20 19.30
N ILE A 243 1.25 5.71 18.10
CA ILE A 243 1.49 6.39 16.84
C ILE A 243 0.26 7.20 16.38
N ASP A 244 0.44 8.01 15.34
CA ASP A 244 -0.62 8.84 14.76
C ASP A 244 -1.60 8.00 13.92
N ILE A 245 -1.07 7.10 13.09
CA ILE A 245 -1.85 6.22 12.20
C ILE A 245 -1.41 4.76 12.37
N TYR A 246 -2.32 3.92 12.86
CA TYR A 246 -2.04 2.51 13.08
C TYR A 246 -1.92 1.73 11.77
N GLY A 247 -0.81 1.01 11.65
CA GLY A 247 -0.49 0.13 10.54
C GLY A 247 -0.05 -1.24 11.02
N PHE A 248 -0.23 -2.24 10.15
CA PHE A 248 0.20 -3.60 10.37
C PHE A 248 0.67 -4.23 9.06
N ASP A 249 1.29 -5.40 9.16
CA ASP A 249 1.87 -6.12 8.04
C ASP A 249 1.13 -7.43 7.81
N ASN A 250 1.17 -7.92 6.57
CA ASN A 250 0.64 -9.24 6.27
C ASN A 250 1.32 -9.90 5.09
N TYR A 251 1.76 -11.13 5.35
CA TYR A 251 2.37 -12.01 4.37
C TYR A 251 1.57 -13.32 4.30
N PRO A 252 0.59 -13.45 3.38
CA PRO A 252 -0.28 -14.63 3.32
C PRO A 252 0.46 -15.97 3.17
N PHE A 253 1.59 -16.00 2.44
CA PHE A 253 2.47 -17.17 2.35
C PHE A 253 3.48 -17.26 3.51
N GLY A 254 3.40 -16.37 4.49
CA GLY A 254 4.49 -16.07 5.42
C GLY A 254 5.63 -15.31 4.73
N TRP A 255 6.53 -14.78 5.56
CA TRP A 255 7.77 -14.15 5.11
C TRP A 255 8.94 -15.12 5.29
N GLY A 256 9.11 -16.01 4.30
CA GLY A 256 10.08 -17.09 4.32
C GLY A 256 10.35 -17.65 2.92
N ASN A 257 10.98 -18.82 2.84
CA ASN A 257 11.48 -19.40 1.60
C ASN A 257 10.41 -19.52 0.51
N GLY A 258 10.78 -19.24 -0.74
CA GLY A 258 9.96 -19.60 -1.90
C GLY A 258 9.62 -21.10 -1.89
N TYR A 259 8.34 -21.43 -1.97
CA TYR A 259 7.89 -22.82 -1.97
C TYR A 259 8.20 -23.49 -3.32
N ALA A 260 8.69 -24.73 -3.29
CA ALA A 260 8.98 -25.50 -4.50
C ALA A 260 7.75 -25.79 -5.38
N SER A 261 6.54 -25.56 -4.86
CA SER A 261 5.26 -25.70 -5.55
C SER A 261 4.45 -24.39 -5.44
N PRO A 262 4.79 -23.34 -6.20
CA PRO A 262 4.17 -22.01 -6.12
C PRO A 262 2.65 -22.04 -6.40
N GLU A 263 2.17 -23.07 -7.10
CA GLU A 263 0.76 -23.31 -7.36
C GLU A 263 -0.02 -23.81 -6.14
N ASN A 264 0.67 -24.32 -5.10
CA ASN A 264 0.01 -24.91 -3.94
C ASN A 264 -0.42 -23.86 -2.91
N TRP A 265 -1.63 -23.33 -3.08
CA TRP A 265 -2.20 -22.32 -2.19
C TRP A 265 -2.74 -22.88 -0.87
N THR A 266 -2.65 -24.19 -0.59
CA THR A 266 -3.10 -24.72 0.72
C THR A 266 -2.22 -24.29 1.90
N GLN A 267 -1.07 -23.69 1.61
CA GLN A 267 -0.12 -23.18 2.61
C GLN A 267 -0.39 -21.73 3.00
N ILE A 268 -1.28 -21.04 2.26
CA ILE A 268 -1.64 -19.66 2.56
C ILE A 268 -2.41 -19.61 3.88
N THR A 269 -1.99 -18.70 4.76
CA THR A 269 -2.78 -18.33 5.92
C THR A 269 -3.85 -17.34 5.46
N ASP A 270 -5.13 -17.72 5.55
CA ASP A 270 -6.25 -16.91 5.06
C ASP A 270 -6.22 -15.52 5.73
N PRO A 271 -6.02 -14.43 4.96
CA PRO A 271 -5.93 -13.09 5.54
C PRO A 271 -7.18 -12.67 6.31
N LEU A 272 -8.37 -13.18 5.91
CA LEU A 272 -9.63 -12.88 6.59
C LEU A 272 -9.71 -13.44 8.02
N THR A 273 -8.83 -14.38 8.36
CA THR A 273 -8.69 -14.90 9.72
C THR A 273 -7.67 -14.12 10.55
N GLN A 274 -6.82 -13.33 9.90
CA GLN A 274 -5.76 -12.56 10.54
C GLN A 274 -6.17 -11.11 10.82
N TYR A 275 -7.00 -10.54 9.95
CA TYR A 275 -7.53 -9.19 10.13
C TYR A 275 -8.87 -9.00 9.41
N ASN A 276 -9.64 -8.01 9.87
CA ASN A 276 -10.82 -7.53 9.19
C ASN A 276 -11.14 -6.08 9.56
N PHE A 277 -12.07 -5.47 8.81
CA PHE A 277 -12.46 -4.09 9.03
C PHE A 277 -13.03 -3.81 10.43
N SER A 278 -13.82 -4.73 11.00
CA SER A 278 -14.39 -4.56 12.35
C SER A 278 -13.31 -4.54 13.43
N GLN A 279 -12.25 -5.34 13.27
CA GLN A 279 -11.10 -5.33 14.17
C GLN A 279 -10.37 -3.98 14.10
N HIS A 280 -10.10 -3.48 12.90
CA HIS A 280 -9.55 -2.12 12.72
C HIS A 280 -10.44 -1.06 13.37
N GLN A 281 -11.77 -1.13 13.20
CA GLN A 281 -12.71 -0.22 13.87
C GLN A 281 -12.67 -0.31 15.40
N SER A 282 -12.25 -1.44 15.97
CA SER A 282 -12.09 -1.57 17.42
C SER A 282 -10.75 -1.05 17.93
N MET A 283 -9.68 -1.15 17.12
CA MET A 283 -8.32 -0.78 17.51
C MET A 283 -7.99 0.68 17.18
N SER A 284 -8.35 1.15 15.98
CA SER A 284 -7.97 2.47 15.47
C SER A 284 -9.06 3.09 14.57
N PRO A 285 -10.28 3.31 15.09
CA PRO A 285 -11.42 3.77 14.28
C PRO A 285 -11.25 5.18 13.68
N GLY A 286 -10.39 6.01 14.25
CA GLY A 286 -10.15 7.38 13.79
C GLY A 286 -9.06 7.52 12.73
N THR A 287 -8.45 6.41 12.31
CA THR A 287 -7.36 6.42 11.32
C THR A 287 -7.71 5.59 10.09
N PRO A 288 -7.01 5.79 8.97
CA PRO A 288 -7.22 4.95 7.78
C PRO A 288 -6.85 3.49 8.04
N PHE A 289 -7.55 2.56 7.37
CA PHE A 289 -7.13 1.16 7.33
C PHE A 289 -5.82 1.05 6.54
N SER A 290 -4.76 0.59 7.20
CA SER A 290 -3.40 0.71 6.72
C SER A 290 -2.64 -0.61 6.79
N ILE A 291 -2.14 -1.09 5.65
CA ILE A 291 -1.15 -2.18 5.61
C ILE A 291 0.17 -1.60 5.12
N ILE A 292 1.18 -1.62 5.99
CA ILE A 292 2.48 -0.96 5.76
C ILE A 292 3.48 -1.90 5.10
N GLU A 293 3.30 -3.21 5.24
CA GLU A 293 3.94 -4.21 4.39
C GLU A 293 2.95 -5.30 4.02
N PHE A 294 2.61 -5.39 2.74
CA PHE A 294 1.89 -6.52 2.18
C PHE A 294 2.75 -7.26 1.17
N GLN A 295 2.55 -8.57 1.08
CA GLN A 295 3.36 -9.45 0.24
C GLN A 295 3.42 -9.03 -1.25
N GLY A 296 4.53 -8.39 -1.62
CA GLY A 296 4.91 -8.06 -2.98
C GLY A 296 5.88 -9.08 -3.60
N GLY A 297 6.45 -9.96 -2.78
CA GLY A 297 7.41 -11.00 -3.16
C GLY A 297 7.66 -11.98 -2.02
N ALA A 298 8.75 -12.74 -2.09
CA ALA A 298 9.23 -13.57 -1.00
C ALA A 298 10.76 -13.65 -1.00
N PRO A 299 11.41 -13.68 0.18
CA PRO A 299 12.84 -13.88 0.27
C PRO A 299 13.22 -15.31 -0.12
N ASP A 300 14.46 -15.50 -0.58
CA ASP A 300 15.00 -16.82 -0.90
C ASP A 300 16.32 -17.03 -0.15
N PRO A 301 16.47 -18.13 0.62
CA PRO A 301 17.69 -18.38 1.38
C PRO A 301 18.79 -19.01 0.52
N TRP A 302 19.98 -19.16 1.09
CA TRP A 302 21.02 -20.01 0.51
C TRP A 302 20.51 -21.44 0.27
N GLY A 303 20.68 -21.94 -0.96
CA GLY A 303 20.16 -23.25 -1.36
C GLY A 303 18.64 -23.30 -1.52
N GLY A 304 17.99 -22.13 -1.61
CA GLY A 304 16.56 -21.97 -1.86
C GLY A 304 16.14 -22.30 -3.29
N THR A 305 14.92 -21.87 -3.65
CA THR A 305 14.27 -22.23 -4.92
C THR A 305 14.55 -21.24 -6.05
N GLY A 306 15.09 -20.07 -5.73
CA GLY A 306 15.38 -18.98 -6.66
C GLY A 306 14.25 -17.96 -6.77
N ALA A 307 14.62 -16.75 -7.18
CA ALA A 307 13.70 -15.61 -7.25
C ALA A 307 12.58 -15.77 -8.29
N ASP A 308 12.80 -16.56 -9.35
CA ASP A 308 11.76 -16.84 -10.34
C ASP A 308 10.62 -17.68 -9.75
N VAL A 309 10.93 -18.66 -8.89
CA VAL A 309 9.91 -19.43 -8.16
C VAL A 309 9.15 -18.53 -7.17
N CYS A 310 9.85 -17.60 -6.52
CA CYS A 310 9.21 -16.59 -5.67
C CYS A 310 8.26 -15.68 -6.47
N ALA A 311 8.63 -15.33 -7.71
CA ALA A 311 7.79 -14.53 -8.62
C ALA A 311 6.55 -15.29 -9.10
N GLU A 312 6.66 -16.61 -9.31
CA GLU A 312 5.52 -17.48 -9.63
C GLU A 312 4.56 -17.63 -8.44
N MET A 313 5.12 -17.75 -7.23
CA MET A 313 4.36 -17.85 -5.99
C MET A 313 3.52 -16.58 -5.74
N VAL A 314 4.16 -15.41 -5.81
CA VAL A 314 3.51 -14.10 -5.66
C VAL A 314 3.26 -13.49 -7.05
N SER A 315 2.56 -14.21 -7.91
CA SER A 315 2.32 -13.83 -9.31
C SER A 315 1.20 -12.80 -9.50
N ASN A 316 0.85 -12.48 -10.74
CA ASN A 316 -0.37 -11.73 -11.10
C ASN A 316 -1.64 -12.42 -10.59
N ILE A 317 -1.66 -13.76 -10.56
CA ILE A 317 -2.79 -14.53 -10.03
C ILE A 317 -2.94 -14.29 -8.52
N PHE A 318 -1.83 -14.22 -7.79
CA PHE A 318 -1.85 -13.84 -6.38
C PHE A 318 -2.34 -12.39 -6.21
N ALA A 319 -1.78 -11.45 -6.98
CA ALA A 319 -2.15 -10.04 -6.94
C ALA A 319 -3.67 -9.84 -7.06
N ARG A 320 -4.27 -10.33 -8.16
CA ARG A 320 -5.70 -10.14 -8.43
C ARG A 320 -6.62 -10.75 -7.38
N VAL A 321 -6.19 -11.76 -6.64
CA VAL A 321 -6.98 -12.35 -5.54
C VAL A 321 -6.73 -11.61 -4.23
N PHE A 322 -5.48 -11.51 -3.80
CA PHE A 322 -5.12 -11.08 -2.45
C PHE A 322 -5.03 -9.57 -2.30
N TYR A 323 -4.61 -8.83 -3.33
CA TYR A 323 -4.68 -7.37 -3.29
C TYR A 323 -6.14 -6.91 -3.29
N LYS A 324 -7.00 -7.58 -4.08
CA LYS A 324 -8.45 -7.33 -4.06
C LYS A 324 -9.14 -7.72 -2.75
N ILE A 325 -8.64 -8.73 -2.03
CA ILE A 325 -9.08 -8.99 -0.63
C ILE A 325 -8.79 -7.77 0.26
N ASN A 326 -7.64 -7.12 0.12
CA ASN A 326 -7.35 -5.94 0.93
C ASN A 326 -8.28 -4.77 0.57
N TYR A 327 -8.66 -4.66 -0.71
CA TYR A 327 -9.62 -3.65 -1.13
C TYR A 327 -11.02 -3.88 -0.54
N ASP A 328 -11.40 -5.10 -0.11
CA ASP A 328 -12.65 -5.39 0.63
C ASP A 328 -12.80 -4.48 1.86
N PHE A 329 -11.69 -4.10 2.47
CA PHE A 329 -11.66 -3.36 3.73
C PHE A 329 -11.48 -1.86 3.55
N ARG A 330 -11.60 -1.34 2.32
CA ARG A 330 -11.33 0.09 2.02
C ARG A 330 -9.93 0.50 2.46
N ILE A 331 -8.93 -0.29 2.13
CA ILE A 331 -7.54 0.05 2.40
C ILE A 331 -7.13 1.29 1.60
N THR A 332 -6.61 2.31 2.30
CA THR A 332 -6.22 3.59 1.68
C THR A 332 -4.75 3.97 1.94
N ILE A 333 -4.07 3.23 2.82
CA ILE A 333 -2.61 3.17 2.92
C ILE A 333 -2.20 1.72 2.65
N PHE A 334 -1.57 1.46 1.52
CA PHE A 334 -1.22 0.11 1.09
C PHE A 334 0.18 0.08 0.48
N ASN A 335 1.10 -0.64 1.09
CA ASN A 335 2.47 -0.74 0.60
C ASN A 335 2.85 -2.19 0.25
N LEU A 336 3.35 -2.41 -0.97
CA LEU A 336 3.84 -3.71 -1.42
C LEU A 336 5.32 -3.88 -1.10
N TYR A 337 5.63 -4.83 -0.22
CA TYR A 337 6.99 -5.21 0.17
C TYR A 337 7.39 -6.51 -0.55
N MET A 338 8.24 -6.52 -1.57
CA MET A 338 8.91 -5.40 -2.25
C MET A 338 8.26 -5.05 -3.59
N MET A 339 8.42 -3.79 -4.03
CA MET A 339 8.13 -3.38 -5.40
C MET A 339 9.37 -3.51 -6.30
N LEU A 340 10.53 -3.11 -5.78
CA LEU A 340 11.85 -3.46 -6.31
C LEU A 340 12.74 -3.83 -5.12
N GLY A 341 13.24 -5.07 -5.08
CA GLY A 341 14.13 -5.48 -4.01
C GLY A 341 15.57 -4.97 -4.22
N GLY A 342 16.18 -5.20 -5.39
CA GLY A 342 17.56 -4.78 -5.70
C GLY A 342 18.61 -5.83 -5.32
N THR A 343 19.81 -5.42 -4.93
CA THR A 343 20.93 -6.34 -4.67
C THR A 343 21.53 -6.15 -3.28
N ASN A 344 21.81 -7.27 -2.59
CA ASN A 344 22.62 -7.31 -1.37
C ASN A 344 24.13 -7.23 -1.70
N TRP A 345 24.55 -6.14 -2.34
CA TRP A 345 25.96 -5.93 -2.70
C TRP A 345 26.83 -5.69 -1.46
N GLY A 346 28.14 -5.92 -1.58
CA GLY A 346 29.09 -5.54 -0.53
C GLY A 346 28.85 -6.19 0.85
N ASN A 347 28.27 -7.39 0.90
CA ASN A 347 27.92 -8.12 2.13
C ASN A 347 26.87 -7.41 3.02
N LEU A 348 26.03 -6.55 2.46
CA LEU A 348 24.99 -5.86 3.24
C LEU A 348 23.84 -6.79 3.67
N GLY A 349 23.66 -7.93 3.01
CA GLY A 349 22.63 -8.93 3.34
C GLY A 349 22.91 -9.68 4.64
N TYR A 350 21.86 -10.21 5.26
CA TYR A 350 21.99 -11.13 6.41
C TYR A 350 22.54 -12.50 6.01
N SER A 351 22.76 -13.38 6.99
CA SER A 351 23.37 -14.71 6.76
C SER A 351 22.48 -15.73 6.07
N SER A 352 21.16 -15.58 6.15
CA SER A 352 20.23 -16.60 5.64
C SER A 352 20.00 -16.51 4.13
N GLY A 353 20.13 -15.32 3.53
CA GLY A 353 19.97 -15.09 2.11
C GLY A 353 21.27 -14.72 1.42
N TYR A 354 21.20 -14.68 0.10
CA TYR A 354 22.36 -14.51 -0.77
C TYR A 354 22.39 -13.12 -1.43
N THR A 355 23.23 -12.96 -2.46
CA THR A 355 23.52 -11.66 -3.08
C THR A 355 22.32 -11.02 -3.77
N SER A 356 21.51 -11.79 -4.51
CA SER A 356 20.30 -11.23 -5.12
C SER A 356 19.29 -10.89 -4.04
N TYR A 357 18.60 -9.77 -4.21
CA TYR A 357 17.39 -9.47 -3.46
C TYR A 357 16.26 -9.15 -4.44
N ASP A 358 16.16 -9.89 -5.54
CA ASP A 358 15.04 -9.75 -6.49
C ASP A 358 13.67 -10.02 -5.83
N VAL A 359 13.65 -10.99 -4.90
CA VAL A 359 12.50 -11.44 -4.10
C VAL A 359 11.23 -11.76 -4.91
N GLY A 360 11.32 -11.94 -6.22
CA GLY A 360 10.15 -12.11 -7.07
C GLY A 360 9.25 -10.87 -7.14
N ALA A 361 9.78 -9.68 -6.87
CA ALA A 361 9.04 -8.42 -6.90
C ALA A 361 8.48 -8.09 -8.30
N ALA A 362 7.58 -7.10 -8.38
CA ALA A 362 6.99 -6.69 -9.66
C ALA A 362 8.01 -6.06 -10.62
N ILE A 363 8.96 -5.31 -10.09
CA ILE A 363 10.13 -4.80 -10.81
C ILE A 363 11.30 -5.75 -10.51
N ILE A 364 11.87 -6.34 -11.56
CA ILE A 364 12.99 -7.30 -11.47
C ILE A 364 14.24 -6.58 -10.93
N GLU A 365 15.18 -7.29 -10.31
CA GLU A 365 16.45 -6.75 -9.78
C GLU A 365 17.22 -5.88 -10.80
N ASP A 366 17.18 -6.24 -12.08
CA ASP A 366 17.79 -5.47 -13.18
C ASP A 366 16.91 -4.30 -13.69
N ARG A 367 15.78 -4.07 -13.02
CA ARG A 367 14.72 -3.07 -13.23
C ARG A 367 13.78 -3.35 -14.40
N GLN A 368 13.80 -4.54 -15.01
CA GLN A 368 12.81 -4.88 -16.02
C GLN A 368 11.40 -5.02 -15.42
N ILE A 369 10.37 -4.74 -16.23
CA ILE A 369 8.95 -4.78 -15.87
C ILE A 369 8.18 -5.81 -16.70
N THR A 370 8.85 -6.91 -17.04
CA THR A 370 8.32 -7.96 -17.93
C THR A 370 7.45 -8.99 -17.21
N ARG A 371 7.50 -9.04 -15.87
CA ARG A 371 6.61 -9.91 -15.07
C ARG A 371 5.17 -9.43 -15.20
N GLU A 372 4.26 -10.35 -15.49
CA GLU A 372 2.84 -10.05 -15.68
C GLU A 372 2.19 -9.39 -14.45
N LYS A 373 2.70 -9.71 -13.25
CA LYS A 373 2.27 -9.09 -11.99
C LYS A 373 2.38 -7.55 -12.00
N TYR A 374 3.39 -6.99 -12.69
CA TYR A 374 3.51 -5.53 -12.84
C TYR A 374 2.32 -4.96 -13.61
N SER A 375 1.90 -5.64 -14.68
CA SER A 375 0.76 -5.23 -15.48
C SER A 375 -0.56 -5.40 -14.72
N GLU A 376 -0.72 -6.48 -13.94
CA GLU A 376 -1.91 -6.70 -13.10
C GLU A 376 -2.05 -5.61 -12.03
N ILE A 377 -0.99 -5.31 -11.28
CA ILE A 377 -0.98 -4.24 -10.26
C ILE A 377 -1.40 -2.90 -10.87
N LYS A 378 -0.95 -2.62 -12.11
CA LYS A 378 -1.33 -1.40 -12.84
C LYS A 378 -2.83 -1.35 -13.14
N LEU A 379 -3.47 -2.48 -13.44
CA LEU A 379 -4.92 -2.50 -13.70
C LEU A 379 -5.69 -2.07 -12.45
N GLU A 380 -5.36 -2.67 -11.32
CA GLU A 380 -6.00 -2.39 -10.03
C GLU A 380 -5.79 -0.96 -9.56
N ALA A 381 -4.54 -0.47 -9.62
CA ALA A 381 -4.23 0.87 -9.12
C ALA A 381 -4.81 1.97 -10.01
N GLN A 382 -4.75 1.83 -11.34
CA GLN A 382 -5.37 2.82 -12.25
C GLN A 382 -6.88 2.90 -12.04
N PHE A 383 -7.55 1.77 -11.78
CA PHE A 383 -8.97 1.75 -11.45
C PHE A 383 -9.27 2.56 -10.19
N LEU A 384 -8.57 2.26 -9.09
CA LEU A 384 -8.85 2.87 -7.79
C LEU A 384 -8.50 4.36 -7.77
N GLN A 385 -7.42 4.77 -8.44
CA GLN A 385 -7.04 6.19 -8.59
C GLN A 385 -8.08 7.04 -9.32
N VAL A 386 -8.96 6.44 -10.12
CA VAL A 386 -10.06 7.16 -10.80
C VAL A 386 -11.41 6.94 -10.13
N SER A 387 -11.42 6.32 -8.94
CA SER A 387 -12.63 5.91 -8.22
C SER A 387 -12.72 6.58 -6.85
N PRO A 388 -12.84 7.92 -6.73
CA PRO A 388 -12.82 8.63 -5.44
C PRO A 388 -13.91 8.16 -4.47
N ALA A 389 -15.05 7.67 -4.97
CA ALA A 389 -16.12 7.10 -4.15
C ALA A 389 -15.68 5.85 -3.36
N TYR A 390 -14.59 5.19 -3.75
CA TYR A 390 -14.00 4.08 -2.99
C TYR A 390 -13.53 4.57 -1.61
N ILE A 391 -12.85 5.71 -1.55
CA ILE A 391 -12.21 6.23 -0.33
C ILE A 391 -13.22 6.43 0.81
N THR A 392 -14.43 6.89 0.49
CA THR A 392 -15.48 7.18 1.48
C THR A 392 -16.57 6.10 1.58
N SER A 393 -16.40 5.00 0.85
CA SER A 393 -17.34 3.88 0.87
C SER A 393 -17.37 3.18 2.23
N LYS A 394 -18.40 2.41 2.55
CA LYS A 394 -18.51 1.63 3.79
C LYS A 394 -18.36 0.13 3.47
N PRO A 395 -17.30 -0.53 3.96
CA PRO A 395 -17.19 -1.99 3.88
C PRO A 395 -18.33 -2.69 4.61
N HIS A 396 -18.97 -3.66 3.95
CA HIS A 396 -19.87 -4.61 4.59
C HIS A 396 -19.15 -5.93 4.85
N SER A 397 -19.71 -6.76 5.73
CA SER A 397 -19.20 -8.12 5.92
C SER A 397 -19.26 -8.92 4.63
N PRO A 398 -18.21 -9.70 4.28
CA PRO A 398 -18.22 -10.57 3.12
C PRO A 398 -19.31 -11.61 3.26
N CYS A 399 -19.96 -11.98 2.15
CA CYS A 399 -20.96 -13.04 2.20
C CYS A 399 -21.07 -13.87 0.92
N SER A 400 -21.27 -15.18 1.09
CA SER A 400 -21.35 -16.15 0.00
C SER A 400 -22.76 -16.20 -0.60
N GLY A 401 -22.87 -16.07 -1.92
CA GLY A 401 -24.15 -16.18 -2.64
C GLY A 401 -25.18 -15.08 -2.36
N CYS A 402 -24.80 -13.95 -1.75
CA CYS A 402 -25.74 -12.84 -1.49
C CYS A 402 -26.04 -12.01 -2.73
N TYR A 403 -25.00 -11.73 -3.51
CA TYR A 403 -25.05 -10.89 -4.72
C TYR A 403 -24.90 -11.71 -5.98
N THR A 404 -24.81 -13.04 -5.86
CA THR A 404 -24.72 -13.95 -6.98
C THR A 404 -25.68 -15.11 -6.78
N ASN A 405 -26.05 -15.80 -7.85
CA ASN A 405 -26.78 -17.07 -7.74
C ASN A 405 -25.86 -18.28 -7.42
N ALA A 406 -24.56 -18.04 -7.21
CA ALA A 406 -23.54 -19.08 -7.00
C ALA A 406 -23.00 -19.02 -5.57
N SER A 407 -23.34 -20.01 -4.74
CA SER A 407 -22.88 -20.09 -3.34
C SER A 407 -21.38 -20.30 -3.17
N ALA A 408 -20.68 -20.72 -4.24
CA ALA A 408 -19.23 -20.84 -4.28
C ALA A 408 -18.51 -19.48 -4.38
N LEU A 409 -19.25 -18.40 -4.67
CA LEU A 409 -18.70 -17.05 -4.78
C LEU A 409 -19.03 -16.23 -3.54
N MET A 410 -18.00 -15.58 -3.02
CA MET A 410 -18.06 -14.61 -1.93
C MET A 410 -18.02 -13.21 -2.51
N THR A 411 -18.80 -12.31 -1.93
CA THR A 411 -18.81 -10.90 -2.34
C THR A 411 -18.75 -10.00 -1.12
N THR A 412 -17.86 -9.02 -1.18
CA THR A 412 -17.84 -7.87 -0.26
C THR A 412 -18.41 -6.67 -0.99
N ARG A 413 -19.43 -6.04 -0.41
CA ARG A 413 -19.97 -4.78 -0.92
C ARG A 413 -19.33 -3.62 -0.17
N LEU A 414 -18.80 -2.63 -0.90
CA LEU A 414 -18.47 -1.33 -0.35
C LEU A 414 -19.52 -0.32 -0.78
N GLN A 415 -20.28 0.19 0.19
CA GLN A 415 -21.39 1.11 -0.06
C GLN A 415 -20.91 2.57 -0.02
N GLY A 416 -20.87 3.24 -1.17
CA GLY A 416 -20.70 4.70 -1.24
C GLY A 416 -22.03 5.44 -1.15
N GLU A 417 -21.98 6.77 -1.33
CA GLU A 417 -23.17 7.63 -1.34
C GLU A 417 -24.07 7.35 -2.55
N SER A 418 -23.46 7.25 -3.73
CA SER A 418 -24.12 6.85 -4.98
C SER A 418 -23.48 5.58 -5.55
N THR A 419 -22.18 5.61 -5.78
CA THR A 419 -21.42 4.48 -6.31
C THR A 419 -21.26 3.37 -5.28
N ASN A 420 -21.52 2.12 -5.68
CA ASN A 420 -21.20 0.94 -4.87
C ASN A 420 -20.22 0.04 -5.60
N PHE A 421 -19.35 -0.60 -4.83
CA PHE A 421 -18.38 -1.58 -5.31
C PHE A 421 -18.75 -2.96 -4.80
N TYR A 422 -18.52 -3.99 -5.62
CA TYR A 422 -18.76 -5.38 -5.30
C TYR A 422 -17.52 -6.16 -5.71
N ILE A 423 -16.74 -6.60 -4.74
CA ILE A 423 -15.54 -7.38 -4.99
C ILE A 423 -15.93 -8.85 -4.88
N ILE A 424 -15.86 -9.57 -5.99
CA ILE A 424 -16.33 -10.95 -6.12
C ILE A 424 -15.14 -11.87 -6.31
N ARG A 425 -15.06 -12.94 -5.51
CA ARG A 425 -14.05 -13.99 -5.59
C ARG A 425 -14.65 -15.35 -5.24
N HIS A 426 -13.93 -16.44 -5.50
CA HIS A 426 -14.31 -17.74 -4.92
C HIS A 426 -14.20 -17.69 -3.38
N SER A 427 -15.18 -18.28 -2.69
CA SER A 427 -15.14 -18.41 -1.23
C SER A 427 -13.97 -19.26 -0.75
N ASN A 428 -13.55 -20.22 -1.58
CA ASN A 428 -12.32 -20.97 -1.39
C ASN A 428 -11.30 -20.54 -2.45
N TYR A 429 -10.28 -19.79 -2.05
CA TYR A 429 -9.30 -19.18 -2.94
C TYR A 429 -8.40 -20.22 -3.66
N ILE A 430 -8.36 -21.49 -3.22
CA ILE A 430 -7.53 -22.52 -3.88
C ILE A 430 -8.15 -23.03 -5.19
N VAL A 431 -9.45 -22.78 -5.41
CA VAL A 431 -10.22 -23.28 -6.56
C VAL A 431 -9.66 -22.72 -7.87
N THR A 432 -9.39 -23.61 -8.81
CA THR A 432 -8.87 -23.28 -10.16
C THR A 432 -9.93 -23.43 -11.25
N GLN A 433 -11.12 -23.94 -10.94
CA GLN A 433 -12.21 -24.08 -11.89
C GLN A 433 -13.01 -22.78 -12.01
N SER A 434 -13.41 -22.45 -13.24
CA SER A 434 -14.33 -21.34 -13.50
C SER A 434 -15.71 -21.59 -12.88
N THR A 435 -16.39 -20.53 -12.47
CA THR A 435 -17.77 -20.56 -11.98
C THR A 435 -18.61 -19.58 -12.78
N SER A 436 -19.68 -20.09 -13.40
CA SER A 436 -20.69 -19.26 -14.03
C SER A 436 -21.66 -18.71 -12.99
N TYR A 437 -22.06 -17.45 -13.13
CA TYR A 437 -22.98 -16.81 -12.19
C TYR A 437 -23.82 -15.72 -12.85
N GLU A 438 -24.93 -15.40 -12.21
CA GLU A 438 -25.66 -14.15 -12.40
C GLU A 438 -25.33 -13.22 -11.24
N TRP A 439 -25.05 -11.94 -11.53
CA TRP A 439 -24.83 -10.92 -10.52
C TRP A 439 -26.13 -10.16 -10.23
N ARG A 440 -26.38 -9.86 -8.97
CA ARG A 440 -27.56 -9.15 -8.47
C ARG A 440 -27.11 -7.93 -7.69
N ALA A 441 -27.60 -6.76 -8.08
CA ALA A 441 -27.28 -5.50 -7.42
C ALA A 441 -28.45 -4.54 -7.44
N ASN A 442 -28.39 -3.53 -6.57
CA ASN A 442 -29.32 -2.41 -6.59
C ASN A 442 -28.63 -1.24 -7.28
N THR A 443 -29.38 -0.55 -8.15
CA THR A 443 -28.91 0.62 -8.87
C THR A 443 -29.91 1.77 -8.73
N SER A 444 -29.56 2.96 -9.23
CA SER A 444 -30.49 4.08 -9.39
C SER A 444 -31.70 3.77 -10.27
N GLN A 445 -31.65 2.71 -11.08
CA GLN A 445 -32.74 2.24 -11.95
C GLN A 445 -33.49 1.03 -11.36
N GLY A 446 -33.24 0.70 -10.10
CA GLY A 446 -33.82 -0.44 -9.39
C GLY A 446 -32.89 -1.65 -9.30
N SER A 447 -33.42 -2.77 -8.81
CA SER A 447 -32.67 -4.02 -8.70
C SER A 447 -32.48 -4.66 -10.07
N ILE A 448 -31.26 -5.12 -10.34
CA ILE A 448 -30.87 -5.77 -11.59
C ILE A 448 -30.39 -7.20 -11.33
N THR A 449 -30.59 -8.06 -12.33
CA THR A 449 -29.90 -9.35 -12.47
C THR A 449 -29.14 -9.31 -13.78
N VAL A 450 -27.84 -9.59 -13.75
CA VAL A 450 -26.92 -9.43 -14.87
C VAL A 450 -26.30 -10.80 -15.20
N PRO A 451 -26.24 -11.21 -16.48
CA PRO A 451 -26.50 -10.43 -17.70
C PRO A 451 -27.99 -10.13 -18.01
N GLN A 452 -28.32 -8.88 -18.39
CA GLN A 452 -29.69 -8.47 -18.72
C GLN A 452 -30.28 -9.12 -19.99
N PRO A 453 -29.52 -9.35 -21.09
CA PRO A 453 -29.99 -10.08 -22.26
C PRO A 453 -30.11 -11.60 -22.06
N GLY A 454 -29.81 -12.12 -20.87
CA GLY A 454 -29.69 -13.56 -20.57
C GLY A 454 -28.27 -14.09 -20.76
N GLY A 455 -28.01 -15.30 -20.28
CA GLY A 455 -26.67 -15.91 -20.20
C GLY A 455 -26.11 -15.87 -18.77
N SER A 456 -24.79 -15.99 -18.65
CA SER A 456 -24.08 -15.97 -17.37
C SER A 456 -22.76 -15.21 -17.48
N SER A 457 -22.38 -14.48 -16.44
CA SER A 457 -21.00 -14.06 -16.25
C SER A 457 -20.14 -15.26 -15.82
N THR A 458 -18.83 -15.15 -16.01
CA THR A 458 -17.85 -16.15 -15.57
C THR A 458 -16.88 -15.51 -14.61
N LEU A 459 -16.52 -16.23 -13.55
CA LEU A 459 -15.34 -15.92 -12.74
C LEU A 459 -14.38 -17.10 -12.88
N HIS A 460 -13.22 -16.87 -13.47
CA HIS A 460 -12.19 -17.91 -13.58
C HIS A 460 -11.63 -18.31 -12.22
N GLY A 461 -11.06 -19.50 -12.13
CA GLY A 461 -10.41 -19.94 -10.91
C GLY A 461 -9.22 -19.04 -10.55
N ARG A 462 -9.07 -18.75 -9.26
CA ARG A 462 -8.09 -17.78 -8.74
C ARG A 462 -8.17 -16.43 -9.45
N ASP A 463 -9.39 -15.95 -9.58
CA ASP A 463 -9.67 -14.59 -10.03
C ASP A 463 -10.58 -13.88 -9.02
N SER A 464 -10.50 -12.56 -9.02
CA SER A 464 -11.39 -11.69 -8.27
C SER A 464 -11.66 -10.45 -9.10
N LYS A 465 -12.87 -9.91 -9.04
CA LYS A 465 -13.29 -8.79 -9.89
C LYS A 465 -14.04 -7.71 -9.11
N PHE A 466 -13.82 -6.47 -9.53
CA PHE A 466 -14.68 -5.35 -9.19
C PHE A 466 -15.88 -5.27 -10.15
N HIS A 467 -17.08 -5.40 -9.59
CA HIS A 467 -18.28 -4.83 -10.21
C HIS A 467 -18.62 -3.51 -9.53
N VAL A 468 -19.15 -2.57 -10.29
CA VAL A 468 -19.59 -1.29 -9.76
C VAL A 468 -21.01 -0.97 -10.19
N THR A 469 -21.71 -0.21 -9.37
CA THR A 469 -23.03 0.35 -9.70
C THR A 469 -23.00 1.84 -9.50
N ASP A 470 -23.77 2.55 -10.34
CA ASP A 470 -23.92 4.00 -10.31
C ASP A 470 -22.58 4.74 -10.23
N TYR A 471 -21.68 4.37 -11.14
CA TYR A 471 -20.30 4.85 -11.19
C TYR A 471 -20.21 6.15 -11.99
N ASP A 472 -19.72 7.22 -11.36
CA ASP A 472 -19.64 8.54 -11.98
C ASP A 472 -18.46 8.66 -12.96
N LEU A 473 -18.76 8.87 -14.25
CA LEU A 473 -17.79 9.11 -15.33
C LEU A 473 -17.67 10.61 -15.67
N GLY A 474 -17.64 11.44 -14.64
CA GLY A 474 -17.57 12.89 -14.75
C GLY A 474 -18.90 13.51 -15.20
N GLY A 475 -19.98 13.17 -14.51
CA GLY A 475 -21.37 13.59 -14.75
C GLY A 475 -22.19 12.63 -15.61
N ILE A 476 -21.61 11.52 -16.06
CA ILE A 476 -22.33 10.44 -16.76
C ILE A 476 -22.44 9.27 -15.79
N ASN A 477 -23.67 8.88 -15.46
CA ASN A 477 -23.90 7.72 -14.60
C ASN A 477 -23.74 6.41 -15.39
N LEU A 478 -22.69 5.65 -15.08
CA LEU A 478 -22.55 4.26 -15.51
C LEU A 478 -23.35 3.39 -14.52
N ILE A 479 -24.55 2.98 -14.92
CA ILE A 479 -25.49 2.25 -14.05
C ILE A 479 -24.82 0.98 -13.51
N TYR A 480 -24.11 0.25 -14.37
CA TYR A 480 -23.17 -0.80 -14.01
C TYR A 480 -22.28 -1.15 -15.21
N PRO A 481 -21.09 -1.72 -14.95
CA PRO A 481 -20.46 -2.72 -15.79
C PRO A 481 -20.20 -4.03 -15.02
N THR A 482 -20.12 -5.15 -15.73
CA THR A 482 -19.48 -6.38 -15.21
C THR A 482 -18.02 -6.51 -15.60
N ALA A 483 -17.58 -5.74 -16.60
CA ALA A 483 -16.17 -5.61 -16.93
C ALA A 483 -15.50 -4.65 -15.95
N GLU A 484 -14.25 -4.92 -15.59
CA GLU A 484 -13.51 -4.05 -14.71
C GLU A 484 -13.12 -2.76 -15.44
N THR A 485 -13.14 -1.64 -14.71
CA THR A 485 -12.71 -0.35 -15.26
C THR A 485 -11.21 -0.24 -15.11
N PHE A 486 -10.46 -0.08 -16.21
CA PHE A 486 -9.04 0.25 -16.14
C PHE A 486 -8.83 1.73 -15.78
N THR A 487 -9.49 2.62 -16.51
CA THR A 487 -9.42 4.06 -16.27
C THR A 487 -10.58 4.78 -16.97
N TRP A 488 -10.82 6.02 -16.57
CA TRP A 488 -11.68 6.94 -17.31
C TRP A 488 -11.20 8.38 -17.19
N ARG A 489 -11.47 9.19 -18.22
CA ARG A 489 -11.17 10.63 -18.24
C ARG A 489 -12.22 11.39 -19.03
N ARG A 490 -12.54 12.60 -18.55
CA ARG A 490 -13.33 13.58 -19.30
C ARG A 490 -12.41 14.55 -20.02
N HIS A 491 -12.58 14.70 -21.32
CA HIS A 491 -11.88 15.68 -22.16
C HIS A 491 -12.90 16.52 -22.95
N GLY A 492 -13.09 17.76 -22.52
CA GLY A 492 -14.13 18.65 -23.06
C GLY A 492 -15.53 18.07 -22.85
N SER A 493 -16.24 17.81 -23.96
CA SER A 493 -17.59 17.24 -23.97
C SER A 493 -17.63 15.71 -24.03
N LYS A 494 -16.47 15.02 -24.05
CA LYS A 494 -16.39 13.56 -24.17
C LYS A 494 -15.86 12.96 -22.87
N SER A 495 -16.47 11.87 -22.43
CA SER A 495 -15.88 10.96 -21.44
C SER A 495 -15.38 9.71 -22.15
N VAL A 496 -14.16 9.29 -21.84
CA VAL A 496 -13.55 8.05 -22.33
C VAL A 496 -13.47 7.10 -21.15
N LEU A 497 -14.05 5.91 -21.31
CA LEU A 497 -14.00 4.81 -20.36
C LEU A 497 -13.27 3.64 -21.02
N VAL A 498 -12.35 3.02 -20.28
CA VAL A 498 -11.67 1.79 -20.69
C VAL A 498 -12.11 0.67 -19.77
N LEU A 499 -12.80 -0.33 -20.34
CA LEU A 499 -13.21 -1.55 -19.65
C LEU A 499 -12.38 -2.73 -20.14
N TYR A 500 -12.12 -3.70 -19.27
CA TYR A 500 -11.43 -4.94 -19.62
C TYR A 500 -12.07 -6.16 -18.93
N GLY A 501 -11.82 -7.34 -19.49
CA GLY A 501 -12.29 -8.62 -19.01
C GLY A 501 -11.30 -9.72 -19.37
N GLY A 502 -11.39 -10.86 -18.70
CA GLY A 502 -10.59 -12.05 -19.02
C GLY A 502 -11.03 -12.68 -20.34
N GLU A 503 -10.14 -13.46 -20.94
CA GLU A 503 -10.46 -14.21 -22.15
C GLU A 503 -11.63 -15.16 -21.93
N ASP A 504 -12.50 -15.32 -22.92
CA ASP A 504 -13.71 -16.14 -22.87
C ASP A 504 -14.76 -15.67 -21.83
N GLU A 505 -14.64 -14.44 -21.31
CA GLU A 505 -15.67 -13.81 -20.48
C GLU A 505 -16.68 -13.03 -21.34
N THR A 506 -17.97 -13.17 -21.03
CA THR A 506 -19.02 -12.29 -21.54
C THR A 506 -19.26 -11.16 -20.54
N HIS A 507 -19.14 -9.92 -21.02
CA HIS A 507 -19.40 -8.74 -20.21
C HIS A 507 -20.50 -7.87 -20.78
N GLU A 508 -21.08 -7.07 -19.90
CA GLU A 508 -21.97 -5.99 -20.29
C GLU A 508 -21.83 -4.76 -19.39
N PHE A 509 -22.21 -3.61 -19.94
CA PHE A 509 -22.43 -2.40 -19.17
C PHE A 509 -23.73 -1.71 -19.59
N ALA A 510 -24.25 -0.87 -18.71
CA ALA A 510 -25.46 -0.10 -18.95
C ALA A 510 -25.28 1.37 -18.60
N VAL A 511 -25.87 2.22 -19.44
CA VAL A 511 -25.96 3.68 -19.23
C VAL A 511 -27.41 4.13 -19.40
N ASP A 512 -27.71 5.37 -19.02
CA ASP A 512 -29.04 5.96 -19.26
C ASP A 512 -29.35 6.00 -20.77
N SER A 513 -30.53 5.50 -21.15
CA SER A 513 -30.96 5.46 -22.56
C SER A 513 -31.21 6.84 -23.18
N ASN A 514 -31.27 7.90 -22.39
CA ASN A 514 -31.39 9.28 -22.84
C ASN A 514 -30.07 9.88 -23.33
N LEU A 515 -28.92 9.22 -23.10
CA LEU A 515 -27.62 9.65 -23.64
C LEU A 515 -27.55 9.56 -25.18
N GLY A 516 -28.51 8.88 -25.80
CA GLY A 516 -28.63 8.73 -27.24
C GLY A 516 -28.34 7.30 -27.72
N ASN A 517 -28.14 7.16 -29.02
CA ASN A 517 -27.89 5.85 -29.64
C ASN A 517 -26.40 5.52 -29.61
N ALA A 518 -26.05 4.29 -29.22
CA ALA A 518 -24.70 3.78 -29.35
C ALA A 518 -24.36 3.44 -30.81
N THR A 519 -23.10 3.66 -31.18
CA THR A 519 -22.55 3.26 -32.47
C THR A 519 -21.30 2.44 -32.22
N THR A 520 -21.23 1.24 -32.80
CA THR A 520 -20.02 0.43 -32.77
C THR A 520 -19.06 0.92 -33.84
N ILE A 521 -17.88 1.39 -33.44
CA ILE A 521 -16.83 1.84 -34.36
C ILE A 521 -15.98 0.63 -34.81
N GLU A 522 -15.65 -0.25 -33.88
CA GLU A 522 -14.82 -1.45 -34.09
C GLU A 522 -15.35 -2.63 -33.25
N GLY A 523 -15.11 -3.86 -33.73
CA GLY A 523 -15.56 -5.10 -33.12
C GLY A 523 -16.87 -5.63 -33.71
N SER A 524 -16.89 -6.92 -34.09
CA SER A 524 -18.06 -7.56 -34.72
C SER A 524 -19.05 -8.19 -33.73
N ASN A 525 -18.64 -8.40 -32.47
CA ASN A 525 -19.39 -9.18 -31.47
C ASN A 525 -20.07 -8.32 -30.40
N VAL A 526 -20.33 -7.05 -30.72
CA VAL A 526 -20.99 -6.11 -29.81
C VAL A 526 -22.51 -6.15 -30.01
N ARG A 527 -23.23 -6.48 -28.95
CA ARG A 527 -24.70 -6.56 -28.91
C ARG A 527 -25.24 -5.34 -28.17
N LEU A 528 -26.10 -4.57 -28.83
CA LEU A 528 -26.66 -3.33 -28.31
C LEU A 528 -28.17 -3.47 -28.13
N GLY A 529 -28.73 -2.98 -27.03
CA GLY A 529 -30.17 -3.02 -26.83
C GLY A 529 -30.67 -2.10 -25.72
N LYS A 530 -31.74 -1.35 -26.01
CA LYS A 530 -32.51 -0.65 -24.98
C LYS A 530 -33.26 -1.65 -24.10
N ARG A 531 -33.26 -1.43 -22.79
CA ARG A 531 -33.95 -2.23 -21.77
C ARG A 531 -34.57 -1.28 -20.74
N GLY A 532 -35.84 -0.94 -20.95
CA GLY A 532 -36.51 0.07 -20.11
C GLY A 532 -35.82 1.44 -20.23
N ALA A 533 -35.35 1.96 -19.09
CA ALA A 533 -34.65 3.24 -18.99
C ALA A 533 -33.15 3.16 -19.32
N THR A 534 -32.58 1.96 -19.45
CA THR A 534 -31.15 1.77 -19.72
C THR A 534 -30.89 1.38 -21.17
N PHE A 535 -29.68 1.69 -21.62
CA PHE A 535 -29.11 1.17 -22.85
C PHE A 535 -27.97 0.22 -22.48
N VAL A 536 -28.08 -1.04 -22.88
CA VAL A 536 -27.15 -2.12 -22.53
C VAL A 536 -26.24 -2.43 -23.72
N VAL A 537 -24.95 -2.56 -23.45
CA VAL A 537 -23.92 -2.98 -24.38
C VAL A 537 -23.30 -4.27 -23.83
N GLN A 538 -23.32 -5.34 -24.61
CA GLN A 538 -22.75 -6.63 -24.24
C GLN A 538 -21.75 -7.10 -25.30
N TRP A 539 -20.66 -7.74 -24.88
CA TRP A 539 -19.64 -8.30 -25.76
C TRP A 539 -19.01 -9.55 -25.14
N ASP A 540 -18.36 -10.35 -25.98
CA ASP A 540 -17.55 -11.49 -25.58
C ASP A 540 -16.08 -11.13 -25.77
N VAL A 541 -15.25 -11.34 -24.75
CA VAL A 541 -13.81 -11.12 -24.85
C VAL A 541 -13.20 -12.29 -25.62
N ILE A 542 -12.62 -11.98 -26.77
CA ILE A 542 -11.96 -12.95 -27.65
C ILE A 542 -10.46 -12.80 -27.54
N HIS A 543 -9.75 -13.93 -27.64
CA HIS A 543 -8.28 -13.94 -27.69
C HIS A 543 -7.76 -13.02 -28.80
N SER A 544 -6.83 -12.12 -28.48
CA SER A 544 -6.15 -11.32 -29.48
C SER A 544 -5.28 -12.24 -30.33
N ARG A 545 -5.56 -12.34 -31.63
CA ARG A 545 -4.80 -13.17 -32.58
C ARG A 545 -3.35 -12.74 -32.74
#